data_AF-A0A8T2XBQ1-F1
#
_entry.id   AF-A0A8T2XBQ1-F1
#
_cell.length_a   1.000
_cell.length_b   1.000
_cell.length_c   1.000
_cell.angle_alpha   90.00
_cell.angle_beta   90.00
_cell.angle_gamma   90.00
#
_symmetry.space_group_name_H-M   'P 1'
#
loop_
_entity.id
_entity.type
_entity.pdbx_description
1 polymer ?
#
loop_
_entity_poly.entity_id
_entity_poly.type
_entity_poly.pdbx_seq_one_letter_code
_entity_poly.pdbx_strand_id
1 'polypeptide(L)'
;MAGKILANLIVMGSAILGRAFIQAYRQALANASKSGVAQETLQNTIRRGSKVMTEQEARQILGVTEKTSWEEILKKYDTLFERNSKNGSFYIQSKVHRAKECLEAVHQGKGEGTPT
;
A
#
# COMPACT_ATOMS: atom_id res chain seq x y z
N MET A 1 29.48 41.40 -41.86
CA MET A 1 30.06 40.12 -41.39
C MET A 1 29.52 39.68 -40.02
N ALA A 2 29.34 40.59 -39.05
CA ALA A 2 28.88 40.23 -37.69
C ALA A 2 27.46 39.63 -37.58
N GLY A 3 26.48 40.12 -38.36
CA GLY A 3 25.09 39.61 -38.31
C GLY A 3 24.92 38.17 -38.78
N LYS A 4 25.75 37.72 -39.73
CA LYS A 4 25.76 36.32 -40.22
C LYS A 4 26.28 35.35 -39.16
N ILE A 5 27.22 35.80 -38.32
CA ILE A 5 27.80 34.98 -37.24
C ILE A 5 26.79 34.83 -36.09
N LEU A 6 26.12 35.91 -35.69
CA LEU A 6 25.06 35.88 -34.67
C LEU A 6 23.86 35.00 -35.10
N ALA A 7 23.42 35.12 -36.36
CA ALA A 7 22.32 34.30 -36.89
C ALA A 7 22.67 32.80 -36.89
N ASN A 8 23.90 32.43 -37.29
CA ASN A 8 24.35 31.05 -37.27
C ASN A 8 24.46 30.49 -35.83
N LEU A 9 24.89 31.32 -34.87
CA LEU A 9 24.98 30.94 -33.45
C LEU A 9 23.61 30.67 -32.83
N ILE A 10 22.62 31.51 -33.14
CA ILE A 10 21.24 31.34 -32.64
C ILE A 10 20.61 30.09 -33.25
N VAL A 11 20.73 29.89 -34.57
CA VAL A 11 20.14 28.74 -35.27
C VAL A 11 20.78 27.42 -34.83
N MET A 12 22.10 27.38 -34.64
CA MET A 12 22.78 26.19 -34.09
C MET A 12 22.41 25.95 -32.63
N GLY A 13 22.33 27.00 -31.80
CA GLY A 13 21.99 26.88 -30.39
C GLY A 13 20.55 26.38 -30.16
N SER A 14 19.59 26.88 -30.94
CA SER A 14 18.18 26.48 -30.82
C SER A 14 17.92 25.04 -31.27
N ALA A 15 18.64 24.56 -32.28
CA ALA A 15 18.47 23.21 -32.82
C ALA A 15 18.88 22.11 -31.82
N ILE A 16 19.90 22.37 -30.99
CA ILE A 16 20.41 21.42 -30.00
C ILE A 16 19.43 21.28 -28.83
N LEU A 17 18.92 22.41 -28.32
CA LEU A 17 17.95 22.41 -27.22
C LEU A 17 16.64 21.73 -27.64
N GLY A 18 16.09 22.05 -28.82
CA GLY A 18 14.85 21.44 -29.31
C GLY A 18 14.93 19.91 -29.43
N ARG A 19 16.05 19.38 -29.93
CA ARG A 19 16.26 17.92 -30.04
C ARG A 19 16.37 17.25 -28.67
N ALA A 20 17.02 17.89 -27.70
CA ALA A 20 17.15 17.37 -26.34
C ALA A 20 15.79 17.29 -25.63
N PHE A 21 14.92 18.30 -25.79
CA PHE A 21 13.57 18.26 -25.22
C PHE A 21 12.70 17.17 -25.84
N ILE A 22 12.75 16.98 -27.16
CA ILE A 22 11.99 15.91 -27.83
C ILE A 22 12.49 14.53 -27.39
N GLN A 23 13.81 14.35 -27.29
CA GLN A 23 14.40 13.10 -26.81
C GLN A 23 14.03 12.83 -25.36
N ALA A 24 14.13 13.83 -24.48
CA ALA A 24 13.73 13.71 -23.08
C ALA A 24 12.22 13.43 -22.93
N TYR A 25 11.37 14.03 -23.75
CA TYR A 25 9.93 13.76 -23.75
C TYR A 25 9.61 12.33 -24.20
N ARG A 26 10.24 11.86 -25.29
CA ARG A 26 10.13 10.46 -25.74
C ARG A 26 10.67 9.48 -24.70
N GLN A 27 11.75 9.86 -24.01
CA GLN A 27 12.37 9.04 -22.97
C GLN A 27 11.54 9.04 -21.68
N ALA A 28 10.87 10.14 -21.35
CA ALA A 28 9.90 10.22 -20.26
C ALA A 28 8.65 9.38 -20.54
N LEU A 29 8.13 9.39 -21.78
CA LEU A 29 7.03 8.51 -22.20
C LEU A 29 7.45 7.03 -22.21
N ALA A 30 8.64 6.72 -22.74
CA ALA A 30 9.17 5.37 -22.72
C ALA A 30 9.41 4.88 -21.28
N ASN A 31 9.93 5.73 -20.42
CA ASN A 31 10.09 5.43 -18.99
C ASN A 31 8.74 5.30 -18.31
N ALA A 32 7.74 6.15 -18.55
CA ALA A 32 6.40 5.96 -18.01
C ALA A 32 5.79 4.60 -18.44
N SER A 33 6.04 4.17 -19.68
CA SER A 33 5.62 2.85 -20.18
C SER A 33 6.44 1.67 -19.63
N LYS A 34 7.72 1.88 -19.28
CA LYS A 34 8.62 0.85 -18.71
C LYS A 34 8.65 0.80 -17.18
N SER A 35 8.33 1.90 -16.52
CA SER A 35 8.47 2.08 -15.07
C SER A 35 7.38 1.35 -14.28
N GLY A 36 6.46 0.62 -14.93
CA GLY A 36 5.65 -0.38 -14.27
C GLY A 36 4.98 0.16 -13.00
N VAL A 37 4.52 1.42 -12.99
CA VAL A 37 3.94 2.05 -11.81
C VAL A 37 2.71 1.26 -11.33
N ALA A 38 2.00 0.60 -12.25
CA ALA A 38 0.95 -0.37 -11.93
C ALA A 38 1.52 -1.63 -11.24
N GLN A 39 2.66 -2.15 -11.69
CA GLN A 39 3.27 -3.38 -11.18
C GLN A 39 4.05 -3.17 -9.88
N GLU A 40 4.68 -2.02 -9.67
CA GLU A 40 5.27 -1.64 -8.37
C GLU A 40 4.19 -1.27 -7.36
N THR A 41 3.06 -0.67 -7.78
CA THR A 41 1.92 -0.47 -6.87
C THR A 41 1.26 -1.79 -6.52
N LEU A 42 1.07 -2.70 -7.47
CA LEU A 42 0.56 -4.05 -7.22
C LEU A 42 1.54 -4.90 -6.41
N GLN A 43 2.84 -4.89 -6.72
CA GLN A 43 3.85 -5.59 -5.91
C GLN A 43 4.03 -4.96 -4.53
N ASN A 44 3.95 -3.63 -4.39
CA ASN A 44 3.93 -2.99 -3.07
C ASN A 44 2.63 -3.27 -2.33
N THR A 45 1.50 -3.44 -3.02
CA THR A 45 0.22 -3.83 -2.39
C THR A 45 0.25 -5.31 -1.98
N ILE A 46 0.86 -6.19 -2.77
CA ILE A 46 1.03 -7.62 -2.47
C ILE A 46 2.11 -7.83 -1.39
N ARG A 47 3.23 -7.10 -1.44
CA ARG A 47 4.27 -7.08 -0.38
C ARG A 47 3.79 -6.36 0.89
N ARG A 48 2.90 -5.37 0.79
CA ARG A 48 2.15 -4.84 1.95
C ARG A 48 1.08 -5.82 2.41
N GLY A 49 0.50 -6.62 1.51
CA GLY A 49 -0.41 -7.72 1.83
C GLY A 49 0.25 -8.76 2.72
N SER A 50 1.54 -9.07 2.50
CA SER A 50 2.33 -9.89 3.44
C SER A 50 2.63 -9.22 4.79
N LYS A 51 2.31 -7.93 4.96
CA LYS A 51 2.35 -7.21 6.24
C LYS A 51 0.96 -7.08 6.89
N VAL A 52 -0.12 -7.34 6.15
CA VAL A 52 -1.49 -7.32 6.66
C VAL A 52 -1.79 -8.66 7.32
N MET A 53 -2.28 -8.60 8.55
CA MET A 53 -2.68 -9.79 9.31
C MET A 53 -3.78 -10.54 8.56
N THR A 54 -3.62 -11.85 8.42
CA THR A 54 -4.66 -12.70 7.81
C THR A 54 -5.77 -13.00 8.81
N GLU A 55 -6.97 -13.30 8.32
CA GLU A 55 -8.10 -13.68 9.17
C GLU A 55 -7.77 -14.92 10.03
N GLN A 56 -7.06 -15.89 9.44
CA GLN A 56 -6.58 -17.08 10.15
C GLN A 56 -5.58 -16.74 11.26
N GLU A 57 -4.61 -15.86 10.99
CA GLU A 57 -3.66 -15.37 12.01
C GLU A 57 -4.40 -14.63 13.13
N ALA A 58 -5.35 -13.76 12.80
CA ALA A 58 -6.15 -13.02 13.77
C ALA A 58 -6.95 -13.95 14.70
N ARG A 59 -7.54 -15.01 14.13
CA ARG A 59 -8.23 -16.05 14.91
C ARG A 59 -7.30 -16.80 15.85
N GLN A 60 -6.09 -17.14 15.38
CA GLN A 60 -5.09 -17.80 16.21
C GLN A 60 -4.61 -16.90 17.35
N ILE A 61 -4.38 -15.60 17.09
CA ILE A 61 -3.99 -14.62 18.11
C ILE A 61 -5.05 -14.49 19.20
N LEU A 62 -6.33 -14.46 18.85
CA LEU A 62 -7.43 -14.34 19.81
C LEU A 62 -7.88 -15.69 20.40
N GLY A 63 -7.36 -16.81 19.87
CA GLY A 63 -7.74 -18.15 20.30
C GLY A 63 -9.20 -18.49 20.01
N VAL A 64 -9.70 -18.07 18.85
CA VAL A 64 -11.11 -18.24 18.43
C VAL A 64 -11.21 -19.06 17.15
N THR A 65 -12.37 -19.65 16.90
CA THR A 65 -12.68 -20.40 15.68
C THR A 65 -13.60 -19.61 14.75
N GLU A 66 -13.80 -20.08 13.51
CA GLU A 66 -14.72 -19.48 12.54
C GLU A 66 -16.18 -19.42 13.01
N LYS A 67 -16.59 -20.32 13.91
CA LYS A 67 -17.95 -20.41 14.43
C LYS A 67 -18.20 -19.54 15.67
N THR A 68 -17.16 -18.87 16.16
CA THR A 68 -17.23 -18.05 17.38
C THR A 68 -18.07 -16.81 17.10
N SER A 69 -19.01 -16.49 18.00
CA SER A 69 -19.83 -15.28 17.85
C SER A 69 -18.97 -14.02 18.02
N TRP A 70 -19.43 -12.90 17.45
CA TRP A 70 -18.74 -11.62 17.56
C TRP A 70 -18.58 -11.17 19.02
N GLU A 71 -19.61 -11.39 19.84
CA GLU A 71 -19.61 -11.07 21.27
C GLU A 71 -18.52 -11.85 22.03
N GLU A 72 -18.34 -13.13 21.72
CA GLU A 72 -17.31 -13.94 22.35
C GLU A 72 -15.90 -13.53 21.88
N ILE A 73 -15.75 -13.12 20.62
CA ILE A 73 -14.49 -12.55 20.10
C ILE A 73 -14.12 -11.28 20.88
N LEU A 74 -15.08 -10.36 21.10
CA LEU A 74 -14.84 -9.14 21.89
C LEU A 74 -14.43 -9.45 23.32
N LYS A 75 -15.13 -10.39 23.98
CA LYS A 75 -14.79 -10.82 25.34
C LYS A 75 -13.37 -11.41 25.45
N LYS A 76 -12.97 -12.21 24.46
CA LYS A 76 -11.59 -12.75 24.37
C LYS A 76 -10.57 -11.64 24.16
N TYR A 77 -10.86 -10.71 23.26
CA TYR A 77 -10.04 -9.52 23.02
C TYR A 77 -9.83 -8.71 24.29
N ASP A 78 -10.91 -8.34 25.00
CA ASP A 78 -10.83 -7.52 26.22
C ASP A 78 -9.97 -8.21 27.30
N THR A 79 -10.17 -9.51 27.49
CA THR A 79 -9.38 -10.31 28.44
C THR A 79 -7.89 -10.31 28.09
N LEU A 80 -7.56 -10.51 26.81
CA LEU A 80 -6.18 -10.52 26.34
C LEU A 80 -5.55 -9.13 26.39
N PHE A 81 -6.31 -8.09 26.03
CA PHE A 81 -5.84 -6.72 26.01
C PHE A 81 -5.53 -6.22 27.43
N GLU A 82 -6.44 -6.45 28.39
CA GLU A 82 -6.26 -6.11 29.80
C GLU A 82 -5.05 -6.83 30.39
N ARG A 83 -4.92 -8.14 30.15
CA ARG A 83 -3.78 -8.94 30.65
C ARG A 83 -2.46 -8.46 30.06
N ASN A 84 -2.42 -8.17 28.76
CA ASN A 84 -1.21 -7.72 28.07
C ASN A 84 -0.85 -6.27 28.39
N SER A 85 -1.81 -5.42 28.78
CA SER A 85 -1.52 -4.06 29.25
C SER A 85 -0.72 -4.05 30.55
N LYS A 86 -0.92 -5.06 31.42
CA LYS A 86 -0.26 -5.18 32.72
C LYS A 86 1.07 -5.94 32.63
N ASN A 87 1.08 -7.05 31.90
CA ASN A 87 2.18 -8.02 31.92
C ASN A 87 2.78 -8.31 30.54
N GLY A 88 2.33 -7.63 29.49
CA GLY A 88 2.77 -7.84 28.11
C GLY A 88 3.70 -6.75 27.59
N SER A 89 4.05 -6.85 26.32
CA SER A 89 4.79 -5.81 25.60
C SER A 89 3.87 -5.03 24.67
N PHE A 90 4.25 -3.80 24.34
CA PHE A 90 3.55 -2.98 23.35
C PHE A 90 3.36 -3.72 22.01
N TYR A 91 4.32 -4.55 21.61
CA TYR A 91 4.23 -5.36 20.40
C TYR A 91 3.10 -6.39 20.48
N ILE A 92 2.99 -7.12 21.60
CA ILE A 92 1.94 -8.13 21.78
C ILE A 92 0.56 -7.46 21.85
N GLN A 93 0.46 -6.35 22.58
CA GLN A 93 -0.78 -5.58 22.65
C GLN A 93 -1.19 -5.06 21.27
N SER A 94 -0.23 -4.56 20.48
CA SER A 94 -0.45 -4.15 19.10
C SER A 94 -0.93 -5.30 18.23
N LYS A 95 -0.39 -6.52 18.39
CA LYS A 95 -0.83 -7.71 17.65
C LYS A 95 -2.26 -8.12 18.00
N VAL A 96 -2.62 -8.10 19.29
CA VAL A 96 -3.99 -8.37 19.74
C VAL A 96 -4.98 -7.33 19.19
N HIS A 97 -4.59 -6.05 19.20
CA HIS A 97 -5.40 -4.98 18.61
C HIS A 97 -5.61 -5.16 17.10
N ARG A 98 -4.53 -5.46 16.36
CA ARG A 98 -4.60 -5.68 14.91
C ARG A 98 -5.44 -6.92 14.55
N ALA A 99 -5.44 -7.94 15.40
CA ALA A 99 -6.31 -9.11 15.22
C ALA A 99 -7.79 -8.75 15.33
N LYS A 100 -8.17 -7.88 16.28
CA LYS A 100 -9.53 -7.37 16.40
C LYS A 100 -9.97 -6.57 15.18
N GLU A 101 -9.15 -5.64 14.71
CA GLU A 101 -9.43 -4.87 13.48
C GLU A 101 -9.57 -5.75 12.24
N CYS A 102 -8.73 -6.80 12.12
CA CYS A 102 -8.79 -7.75 11.01
C CYS A 102 -10.14 -8.50 10.98
N LEU A 103 -10.58 -9.03 12.13
CA LEU A 103 -11.87 -9.73 12.20
C LEU A 103 -13.07 -8.78 12.05
N GLU A 104 -12.94 -7.53 12.50
CA GLU A 104 -13.96 -6.48 12.33
C GLU A 104 -14.19 -6.17 10.85
N ALA A 105 -13.12 -6.00 10.08
CA ALA A 105 -13.21 -5.77 8.64
C ALA A 105 -13.89 -6.94 7.91
N VAL A 106 -13.60 -8.19 8.32
CA VAL A 106 -14.26 -9.38 7.75
C VAL A 106 -15.73 -9.46 8.14
N HIS A 107 -16.08 -9.12 9.39
CA HIS A 107 -17.45 -9.12 9.86
C HIS A 107 -18.31 -8.08 9.12
N GLN A 108 -17.78 -6.88 8.92
CA GLN A 108 -18.42 -5.80 8.16
C GLN A 108 -18.55 -6.16 6.67
N GLY A 109 -17.50 -6.71 6.05
CA GLY A 109 -17.53 -7.13 4.65
C GLY A 109 -18.53 -8.26 4.37
N LYS A 110 -18.83 -9.13 5.36
CA LYS A 110 -19.92 -10.12 5.24
C LYS A 110 -21.32 -9.50 5.30
N GLY A 111 -21.48 -8.33 5.90
CA GLY A 111 -22.76 -7.61 5.96
C GLY A 111 -23.13 -6.91 4.64
N GLU A 112 -22.15 -6.56 3.82
CA GLU A 112 -22.35 -5.79 2.57
C GLU A 112 -22.54 -6.67 1.32
N GLY A 113 -22.38 -8.00 1.44
CA GLY A 113 -22.36 -8.96 0.33
C GLY A 113 -23.69 -9.62 -0.02
N THR A 114 -24.85 -9.12 0.42
CA THR A 114 -26.16 -9.70 0.06
C THR A 114 -27.11 -8.64 -0.53
N PRO A 115 -27.00 -8.31 -1.82
CA PRO A 115 -28.15 -7.85 -2.58
C PRO A 115 -29.00 -9.08 -2.92
N THR A 116 -30.25 -9.07 -2.45
CA THR A 116 -31.33 -9.90 -3.02
C THR A 116 -31.78 -9.31 -4.35
#